data_AF-A0A6J2KG54-F1
#
_entry.id   AF-A0A6J2KG54-F1
#
_cell.length_a   1.000
_cell.length_b   1.000
_cell.length_c   1.000
_cell.angle_alpha   90.00
_cell.angle_beta   90.00
_cell.angle_gamma   90.00
#
_symmetry.space_group_name_H-M   'P 1'
#
loop_
_entity.id
_entity.type
_entity.pdbx_description
1 polymer ?
#
loop_
_entity_poly.entity_id
_entity_poly.type
_entity_poly.pdbx_seq_one_letter_code
_entity_poly.pdbx_strand_id
1 'polypeptide(L)'
;MRVLLICLAGLLVCLKTADSHSLPQKDYDTSGNNSSSDPDNSSGLFDFGPTTFFVRHVFRDDNKVDKSIYAHKNGKVKKILEDGMAVFVEFPKPRAYLGNKDGIYVYDTETEKLEKYGNLSDNVIGIAKENRSDDLYILTEDHVVYKVTEEGTKKVKINEAEHVEKIALDWDDNLYYIGANNQPYVVASDGAKKIEGLPANPTLTLISRPPIKIKHGAWFMSDKQPYIIYPNASSEPYVFNDQEKLEYEKRIRDLEVIFLQFRNQTEK
;
A
#
# COMPACT_ATOMS: atom_id res chain seq x y z
N MET A 1 -21.16 2.24 -18.98
CA MET A 1 -20.09 2.78 -18.12
C MET A 1 -19.57 1.65 -17.25
N ARG A 2 -18.33 1.20 -17.47
CA ARG A 2 -17.68 0.21 -16.59
C ARG A 2 -16.79 1.00 -15.63
N VAL A 3 -17.05 0.90 -14.33
CA VAL A 3 -16.20 1.48 -13.28
C VAL A 3 -15.32 0.35 -12.78
N LEU A 4 -14.05 0.34 -13.20
CA LEU A 4 -13.04 -0.51 -12.58
C LEU A 4 -12.47 0.28 -11.42
N LEU A 5 -12.98 0.04 -10.21
CA LEU A 5 -12.40 0.62 -9.01
C LEU A 5 -11.27 -0.28 -8.56
N ILE A 6 -10.04 0.21 -8.71
CA ILE A 6 -8.90 -0.45 -8.11
C ILE A 6 -8.64 0.29 -6.81
N CYS A 7 -8.97 -0.36 -5.67
CA CYS A 7 -8.45 0.04 -4.36
C CYS A 7 -6.93 -0.18 -4.37
N LEU A 8 -6.20 0.69 -5.04
CA LEU A 8 -4.74 0.63 -5.11
C LEU A 8 -4.17 1.62 -4.08
N ALA A 9 -4.37 1.31 -2.80
CA ALA A 9 -3.65 1.92 -1.71
C ALA A 9 -3.83 1.07 -0.45
N GLY A 10 -2.83 0.24 -0.15
CA GLY A 10 -2.68 -0.32 1.18
C GLY A 10 -3.62 -1.47 1.51
N LEU A 11 -3.93 -2.39 0.60
CA LEU A 11 -4.17 -3.73 1.13
C LEU A 11 -2.88 -4.08 1.89
N LEU A 12 -3.03 -4.19 3.21
CA LEU A 12 -2.27 -5.11 4.02
C LEU A 12 -0.94 -4.54 4.64
N VAL A 13 -0.98 -3.56 5.57
CA VAL A 13 0.18 -3.12 6.39
C VAL A 13 -0.20 -2.47 7.76
N CYS A 14 -0.02 -3.06 8.96
CA CYS A 14 0.98 -2.75 10.05
C CYS A 14 0.38 -3.02 11.48
N LEU A 15 1.10 -3.64 12.44
CA LEU A 15 0.62 -3.94 13.82
C LEU A 15 1.76 -4.19 14.85
N LYS A 16 1.65 -3.73 16.11
CA LYS A 16 2.23 -4.43 17.29
C LYS A 16 1.42 -4.24 18.61
N THR A 17 1.58 -5.21 19.51
CA THR A 17 1.09 -5.31 20.90
C THR A 17 2.11 -4.83 21.96
N ALA A 18 1.59 -4.32 23.09
CA ALA A 18 2.15 -4.48 24.44
C ALA A 18 1.38 -5.66 25.09
N ASP A 19 1.92 -6.60 25.85
CA ASP A 19 3.04 -6.58 26.78
C ASP A 19 3.88 -7.87 26.70
N SER A 20 5.19 -7.70 26.84
CA SER A 20 6.07 -8.76 27.35
C SER A 20 6.88 -8.17 28.49
N HIS A 21 6.35 -8.24 29.70
CA HIS A 21 7.17 -8.18 30.90
C HIS A 21 7.04 -9.49 31.68
N SER A 22 8.13 -10.28 31.58
CA SER A 22 8.70 -11.14 32.63
C SER A 22 7.82 -12.16 33.35
N LEU A 23 8.15 -13.44 33.18
CA LEU A 23 8.10 -14.40 34.31
C LEU A 23 9.32 -14.13 35.22
N PRO A 24 9.30 -14.40 36.56
CA PRO A 24 8.43 -15.38 37.26
C PRO A 24 7.79 -14.93 38.59
N GLN A 25 6.79 -15.72 39.02
CA GLN A 25 6.31 -16.03 40.40
C GLN A 25 6.04 -14.88 41.40
N LYS A 26 4.76 -14.72 41.81
CA LYS A 26 4.23 -15.21 43.11
C LYS A 26 2.79 -14.74 43.40
N ASP A 27 2.07 -15.67 44.02
CA ASP A 27 0.98 -15.54 45.00
C ASP A 27 -0.31 -14.78 44.62
N TYR A 28 -1.38 -15.58 44.59
CA TYR A 28 -2.77 -15.14 44.61
C TYR A 28 -3.06 -14.38 45.91
N ASP A 29 -3.61 -13.17 45.82
CA ASP A 29 -4.58 -12.68 46.78
C ASP A 29 -5.44 -11.54 46.22
N THR A 30 -6.64 -11.47 46.79
CA THR A 30 -7.84 -10.80 46.26
C THR A 30 -7.94 -9.35 46.73
N SER A 31 -8.40 -8.43 45.86
CA SER A 31 -9.41 -7.36 46.16
C SER A 31 -9.20 -6.08 45.34
N GLY A 32 -10.31 -5.40 45.05
CA GLY A 32 -10.32 -3.94 44.89
C GLY A 32 -10.67 -3.41 43.50
N ASN A 33 -11.92 -2.96 43.35
CA ASN A 33 -12.37 -2.05 42.31
C ASN A 33 -11.42 -0.83 42.17
N ASN A 34 -11.16 -0.38 40.95
CA ASN A 34 -11.52 0.97 40.52
C ASN A 34 -11.23 1.19 39.03
N SER A 35 -12.11 1.98 38.44
CA SER A 35 -12.04 2.60 37.12
C SER A 35 -10.67 3.20 36.77
N SER A 36 -10.19 2.96 35.56
CA SER A 36 -9.52 4.01 34.79
C SER A 36 -9.81 3.86 33.31
N SER A 37 -10.33 4.94 32.76
CA SER A 37 -10.41 5.24 31.34
C SER A 37 -9.01 5.23 30.72
N ASP A 38 -8.78 4.31 29.78
CA ASP A 38 -7.79 4.49 28.74
C ASP A 38 -8.49 4.22 27.39
N PRO A 39 -8.32 5.08 26.37
CA PRO A 39 -8.81 4.76 25.05
C PRO A 39 -7.93 3.64 24.52
N ASP A 40 -8.53 2.46 24.32
CA ASP A 40 -7.91 1.29 23.68
C ASP A 40 -7.35 1.69 22.30
N ASN A 41 -6.14 2.20 22.26
CA ASN A 41 -5.39 2.47 21.04
C ASN A 41 -4.61 1.20 20.67
N SER A 42 -5.35 0.10 20.48
CA SER A 42 -4.79 -1.19 20.06
C SER A 42 -5.00 -1.35 18.55
N SER A 43 -3.97 -1.02 17.78
CA SER A 43 -4.04 -1.18 16.33
C SER A 43 -4.01 -2.65 15.93
N GLY A 44 -4.93 -3.15 15.09
CA GLY A 44 -4.99 -4.54 14.59
C GLY A 44 -4.21 -4.78 13.27
N LEU A 45 -4.12 -6.03 12.75
CA LEU A 45 -3.23 -6.42 11.63
C LEU A 45 -3.45 -5.60 10.35
N PHE A 46 -4.63 -4.99 10.30
CA PHE A 46 -5.14 -4.20 9.20
C PHE A 46 -5.60 -2.82 9.71
N ASP A 47 -4.85 -2.18 10.60
CA ASP A 47 -5.15 -0.83 11.05
C ASP A 47 -4.73 0.21 10.00
N PHE A 48 -5.73 0.96 9.52
CA PHE A 48 -5.52 2.05 8.59
C PHE A 48 -5.71 3.36 9.35
N GLY A 49 -5.02 4.40 8.90
CA GLY A 49 -5.40 5.76 9.29
C GLY A 49 -6.88 6.04 8.96
N PRO A 50 -7.51 7.06 9.57
CA PRO A 50 -8.93 7.36 9.39
C PRO A 50 -9.33 7.71 7.95
N THR A 51 -8.37 7.81 7.02
CA THR A 51 -8.57 8.16 5.62
C THR A 51 -8.25 6.97 4.72
N THR A 52 -9.22 6.57 3.90
CA THR A 52 -9.05 5.57 2.83
C THR A 52 -9.02 6.29 1.49
N PHE A 53 -8.09 5.93 0.60
CA PHE A 53 -7.98 6.53 -0.72
C PHE A 53 -8.50 5.60 -1.81
N PHE A 54 -9.16 6.17 -2.80
CA PHE A 54 -9.69 5.47 -3.97
C PHE A 54 -9.11 6.06 -5.23
N VAL A 55 -8.45 5.21 -6.04
CA VAL A 55 -8.11 5.54 -7.42
C VAL A 55 -9.29 5.12 -8.29
N ARG A 56 -9.96 6.11 -8.90
CA ARG A 56 -11.12 5.89 -9.76
C ARG A 56 -10.75 5.98 -11.22
N HIS A 57 -11.28 5.03 -11.99
CA HIS A 57 -11.18 5.00 -13.45
C HIS A 57 -12.56 4.89 -14.08
N VAL A 58 -12.90 5.82 -14.98
CA VAL A 58 -14.11 5.74 -15.81
C VAL A 58 -13.71 5.46 -17.24
N PHE A 59 -14.39 4.48 -17.83
CA PHE A 59 -14.23 4.12 -19.24
C PHE A 59 -15.49 4.49 -20.03
N ARG A 60 -15.27 5.10 -21.20
CA ARG A 60 -16.27 5.33 -22.25
C ARG A 60 -15.71 4.75 -23.55
N ASP A 61 -16.42 3.79 -24.13
CA ASP A 61 -16.01 3.10 -25.38
C ASP A 61 -14.56 2.59 -25.31
N ASP A 62 -14.24 1.87 -24.23
CA ASP A 62 -12.91 1.34 -23.87
C ASP A 62 -11.79 2.39 -23.68
N ASN A 63 -12.09 3.67 -23.90
CA ASN A 63 -11.18 4.78 -23.60
C ASN A 63 -11.35 5.25 -22.16
N LYS A 64 -10.22 5.45 -21.49
CA LYS A 64 -10.17 5.97 -20.12
C LYS A 64 -10.42 7.48 -20.15
N VAL A 65 -11.55 7.91 -19.60
CA VAL A 65 -12.03 9.31 -19.69
C VAL A 65 -11.97 10.08 -18.36
N ASP A 66 -11.82 9.40 -17.22
CA ASP A 66 -11.58 10.02 -15.92
C ASP A 66 -10.60 9.18 -15.11
N LYS A 67 -9.55 9.83 -14.62
CA LYS A 67 -8.56 9.34 -13.65
C LYS A 67 -8.67 10.32 -12.47
N SER A 68 -9.08 9.86 -11.30
CA SER A 68 -9.22 10.76 -10.14
C SER A 68 -8.91 9.99 -8.87
N ILE A 69 -8.24 10.64 -7.92
CA ILE A 69 -8.07 10.13 -6.55
C ILE A 69 -9.09 10.81 -5.64
N TYR A 70 -9.72 10.01 -4.79
CA TYR A 70 -10.65 10.45 -3.77
C TYR A 70 -10.16 10.03 -2.39
N ALA A 71 -10.41 10.87 -1.38
CA ALA A 71 -10.28 10.52 0.02
C ALA A 71 -11.66 10.23 0.60
N HIS A 72 -11.78 9.13 1.33
CA HIS A 72 -12.88 8.82 2.22
C HIS A 72 -12.43 8.97 3.66
N LYS A 73 -13.14 9.78 4.44
CA LYS A 73 -12.87 10.02 5.86
C LYS A 73 -14.18 10.29 6.56
N ASN A 74 -14.45 9.59 7.67
CA ASN A 74 -15.66 9.76 8.49
C ASN A 74 -16.97 9.71 7.66
N GLY A 75 -17.05 8.78 6.71
CA GLY A 75 -18.22 8.59 5.84
C GLY A 75 -18.37 9.60 4.70
N LYS A 76 -17.51 10.62 4.62
CA LYS A 76 -17.52 11.63 3.56
C LYS A 76 -16.49 11.30 2.49
N VAL A 77 -16.86 11.54 1.24
CA VAL A 77 -16.00 11.31 0.07
C VAL A 77 -15.68 12.65 -0.58
N LYS A 78 -14.39 12.91 -0.81
CA LYS A 78 -13.88 14.13 -1.42
C LYS A 78 -12.99 13.75 -2.59
N LYS A 79 -13.24 14.28 -3.80
CA LYS A 79 -12.25 14.23 -4.89
C LYS A 79 -11.09 15.11 -4.47
N ILE A 80 -9.88 14.57 -4.46
CA ILE A 80 -8.69 15.31 -4.00
C ILE A 80 -7.71 15.59 -5.14
N LEU A 81 -7.59 14.72 -6.14
CA LEU A 81 -6.64 14.91 -7.23
C LEU A 81 -7.24 14.44 -8.56
N GLU A 82 -7.33 15.35 -9.52
CA GLU A 82 -7.63 15.02 -10.91
C GLU A 82 -6.40 14.43 -11.61
N ASP A 83 -6.64 13.56 -12.57
CA ASP A 83 -5.64 12.74 -13.25
C ASP A 83 -4.75 11.90 -12.32
N GLY A 84 -5.21 11.66 -11.09
CA GLY A 84 -4.50 10.87 -10.09
C GLY A 84 -4.54 9.37 -10.41
N MET A 85 -3.39 8.71 -10.28
CA MET A 85 -3.19 7.31 -10.66
C MET A 85 -2.49 6.45 -9.61
N ALA A 86 -1.66 7.06 -8.75
CA ALA A 86 -0.91 6.33 -7.75
C ALA A 86 -1.19 6.88 -6.35
N VAL A 87 -1.19 6.00 -5.37
CA VAL A 87 -1.31 6.39 -3.95
C VAL A 87 -0.36 5.52 -3.14
N PHE A 88 0.43 6.18 -2.31
CA PHE A 88 1.15 5.57 -1.20
C PHE A 88 0.73 6.28 0.10
N VAL A 89 0.19 5.53 1.06
CA VAL A 89 -0.15 6.08 2.39
C VAL A 89 1.01 5.80 3.33
N GLU A 90 1.61 6.85 3.89
CA GLU A 90 2.62 6.70 4.92
C GLU A 90 1.91 6.42 6.24
N PHE A 91 2.22 5.30 6.88
CA PHE A 91 1.71 4.98 8.21
C PHE A 91 2.88 4.93 9.20
N PRO A 92 2.73 5.45 10.43
CA PRO A 92 1.52 6.04 11.05
C PRO A 92 1.36 7.56 10.81
N LYS A 93 2.16 8.17 9.92
CA LYS A 93 2.12 9.62 9.71
C LYS A 93 0.82 10.03 9.01
N PRO A 94 0.30 11.24 9.23
CA PRO A 94 -0.91 11.72 8.55
C PRO A 94 -0.63 12.17 7.11
N ARG A 95 0.08 11.37 6.31
CA ARG A 95 0.60 11.76 5.00
C ARG A 95 0.35 10.69 3.94
N ALA A 96 -0.08 11.10 2.75
CA ALA A 96 -0.13 10.25 1.56
C ALA A 96 0.58 10.92 0.39
N TYR A 97 1.33 10.15 -0.38
CA TYR A 97 1.96 10.57 -1.64
C TYR A 97 1.07 10.12 -2.78
N LEU A 98 0.72 11.04 -3.66
CA LEU A 98 -0.21 10.82 -4.77
C LEU A 98 0.51 11.10 -6.08
N GLY A 99 0.42 10.17 -7.03
CA GLY A 99 0.97 10.34 -8.37
C GLY A 99 -0.11 10.75 -9.35
N ASN A 100 0.22 11.66 -10.25
CA ASN A 100 -0.65 12.06 -11.35
C ASN A 100 0.16 12.32 -12.63
N LYS A 101 -0.52 12.85 -13.65
CA LYS A 101 0.10 13.14 -14.96
C LYS A 101 1.22 14.18 -14.95
N ASP A 102 1.31 15.02 -13.92
CA ASP A 102 2.27 16.13 -13.84
C ASP A 102 3.12 16.11 -12.58
N GLY A 103 3.31 14.93 -11.98
CA GLY A 103 4.28 14.68 -10.93
C GLY A 103 3.69 14.01 -9.69
N ILE A 104 4.23 14.42 -8.55
CA ILE A 104 3.92 13.86 -7.24
C ILE A 104 3.30 14.96 -6.39
N TYR A 105 2.30 14.59 -5.60
CA TYR A 105 1.64 15.44 -4.63
C TYR A 105 1.71 14.79 -3.25
N VAL A 106 1.69 15.60 -2.21
CA VAL A 106 1.52 15.16 -0.83
C VAL A 106 0.19 15.65 -0.31
N TYR A 107 -0.57 14.72 0.26
CA TYR A 107 -1.83 14.99 0.94
C TYR A 107 -1.67 14.78 2.44
N ASP A 108 -1.91 15.83 3.20
CA ASP A 108 -1.97 15.77 4.66
C ASP A 108 -3.38 15.34 5.09
N THR A 109 -3.49 14.17 5.69
CA THR A 109 -4.78 13.57 6.05
C THR A 109 -5.46 14.22 7.25
N GLU A 110 -4.74 15.01 8.05
CA GLU A 110 -5.29 15.72 9.21
C GLU A 110 -5.89 17.06 8.77
N THR A 111 -5.11 17.86 8.07
CA THR A 111 -5.48 19.20 7.58
C THR A 111 -6.21 19.19 6.25
N GLU A 112 -6.26 18.03 5.57
CA GLU A 112 -6.86 17.83 4.25
C GLU A 112 -6.28 18.73 3.14
N LYS A 113 -5.01 19.11 3.29
CA LYS A 113 -4.27 19.92 2.33
C LYS A 113 -3.56 19.05 1.31
N LEU A 114 -3.58 19.50 0.06
CA LEU A 114 -2.85 18.90 -1.05
C LEU A 114 -1.81 19.88 -1.56
N GLU A 115 -0.55 19.45 -1.63
CA GLU A 115 0.57 20.27 -2.09
C GLU A 115 1.39 19.48 -3.12
N LYS A 116 2.00 20.18 -4.08
CA LYS A 116 2.91 19.55 -5.04
C LYS A 116 4.22 19.18 -4.35
N TYR A 117 4.73 17.99 -4.60
CA TYR A 117 5.95 17.46 -3.99
C TYR A 117 7.13 17.64 -4.94
N GLY A 118 7.98 18.62 -4.64
CA GLY A 118 9.11 18.98 -5.47
C GLY A 118 8.70 19.61 -6.82
N ASN A 119 9.55 19.45 -7.83
CA ASN A 119 9.37 20.09 -9.15
C ASN A 119 9.38 19.10 -10.32
N LEU A 120 9.44 17.79 -10.06
CA LEU A 120 9.30 16.77 -11.08
C LEU A 120 7.89 16.81 -11.69
N SER A 121 7.81 16.55 -12.99
CA SER A 121 6.58 16.66 -13.79
C SER A 121 6.24 15.38 -14.55
N ASP A 122 6.78 14.25 -14.08
CA ASP A 122 6.55 12.94 -14.66
C ASP A 122 5.09 12.49 -14.55
N ASN A 123 4.62 11.70 -15.51
CA ASN A 123 3.33 11.02 -15.40
C ASN A 123 3.50 9.77 -14.51
N VAL A 124 3.15 9.90 -13.23
CA VAL A 124 3.39 8.91 -12.19
C VAL A 124 2.18 7.98 -12.01
N ILE A 125 2.40 6.68 -12.24
CA ILE A 125 1.38 5.63 -12.16
C ILE A 125 1.61 4.63 -11.01
N GLY A 126 2.75 4.70 -10.32
CA GLY A 126 3.02 3.95 -9.09
C GLY A 126 3.96 4.71 -8.17
N ILE A 127 3.78 4.55 -6.85
CA ILE A 127 4.63 5.16 -5.81
C ILE A 127 4.89 4.12 -4.71
N ALA A 128 6.14 4.02 -4.28
CA ALA A 128 6.54 3.37 -3.04
C ALA A 128 7.54 4.26 -2.29
N LYS A 129 7.42 4.40 -0.97
CA LYS A 129 8.29 5.26 -0.16
C LYS A 129 9.25 4.44 0.70
N GLU A 130 10.51 4.83 0.76
CA GLU A 130 11.47 4.23 1.69
C GLU A 130 11.08 4.45 3.15
N ASN A 131 11.46 3.52 4.03
CA ASN A 131 11.03 3.52 5.42
C ASN A 131 11.75 4.57 6.26
N ARG A 132 13.03 4.85 5.96
CA ARG A 132 13.91 5.68 6.80
C ARG A 132 14.30 7.03 6.20
N SER A 133 13.87 7.31 4.98
CA SER A 133 14.14 8.56 4.24
C SER A 133 12.84 9.11 3.66
N ASP A 134 12.89 10.31 3.07
CA ASP A 134 11.79 10.85 2.24
C ASP A 134 11.96 10.50 0.75
N ASP A 135 12.87 9.57 0.45
CA ASP A 135 13.07 9.06 -0.90
C ASP A 135 11.88 8.21 -1.33
N LEU A 136 11.54 8.32 -2.62
CA LEU A 136 10.46 7.59 -3.25
C LEU A 136 11.01 6.76 -4.40
N TYR A 137 10.37 5.64 -4.67
CA TYR A 137 10.40 5.00 -5.97
C TYR A 137 9.11 5.34 -6.68
N ILE A 138 9.22 5.83 -7.90
CA ILE A 138 8.07 6.09 -8.78
C ILE A 138 8.14 5.17 -9.98
N LEU A 139 6.97 4.74 -10.42
CA LEU A 139 6.75 4.10 -11.71
C LEU A 139 6.03 5.09 -12.60
N THR A 140 6.58 5.36 -13.78
CA THR A 140 6.02 6.27 -14.77
C THR A 140 5.20 5.51 -15.84
N GLU A 141 4.32 6.22 -16.56
CA GLU A 141 3.43 5.62 -17.58
C GLU A 141 4.21 4.97 -18.76
N ASP A 142 5.47 5.35 -18.97
CA ASP A 142 6.38 4.69 -19.91
C ASP A 142 7.03 3.40 -19.34
N HIS A 143 6.53 2.90 -18.21
CA HIS A 143 6.99 1.69 -17.53
C HIS A 143 8.46 1.74 -17.04
N VAL A 144 8.94 2.94 -16.71
CA VAL A 144 10.27 3.17 -16.15
C VAL A 144 10.19 3.44 -14.64
N VAL A 145 11.11 2.85 -13.88
CA VAL A 145 11.23 3.10 -12.44
C VAL A 145 12.34 4.10 -12.18
N TYR A 146 12.03 5.11 -11.36
CA TYR A 146 13.00 6.08 -10.87
C TYR A 146 13.03 6.08 -9.34
N LYS A 147 14.22 6.19 -8.76
CA LYS A 147 14.38 6.66 -7.38
C LYS A 147 14.41 8.18 -7.37
N VAL A 148 13.50 8.78 -6.61
CA VAL A 148 13.32 10.21 -6.42
C VAL A 148 13.89 10.58 -5.05
N THR A 149 14.73 11.61 -5.04
CA THR A 149 15.45 12.08 -3.85
C THR A 149 15.34 13.61 -3.75
N GLU A 150 15.88 14.16 -2.65
CA GLU A 150 15.92 15.62 -2.40
C GLU A 150 14.52 16.24 -2.53
N GLU A 151 13.57 15.65 -1.80
CA GLU A 151 12.19 16.14 -1.69
C GLU A 151 11.49 16.33 -3.04
N GLY A 152 11.73 15.42 -3.99
CA GLY A 152 11.07 15.46 -5.29
C GLY A 152 11.72 16.41 -6.30
N THR A 153 12.99 16.76 -6.13
CA THR A 153 13.73 17.62 -7.06
C THR A 153 14.75 16.87 -7.92
N LYS A 154 15.15 15.67 -7.52
CA LYS A 154 16.05 14.80 -8.28
C LYS A 154 15.46 13.42 -8.49
N LYS A 155 15.83 12.80 -9.59
CA LYS A 155 15.50 11.40 -9.87
C LYS A 155 16.63 10.69 -10.61
N VAL A 156 16.77 9.39 -10.37
CA VAL A 156 17.72 8.50 -11.02
C VAL A 156 16.98 7.26 -11.49
N LYS A 157 17.21 6.84 -12.74
CA LYS A 157 16.60 5.63 -13.30
C LYS A 157 17.17 4.39 -12.62
N ILE A 158 16.31 3.43 -12.30
CA ILE A 158 16.70 2.08 -11.89
C ILE A 158 16.82 1.24 -13.17
N ASN A 159 18.05 0.97 -13.61
CA ASN A 159 18.30 0.32 -14.91
C ASN A 159 17.99 -1.17 -14.90
N GLU A 160 18.04 -1.79 -13.73
CA GLU A 160 17.84 -3.20 -13.52
C GLU A 160 16.36 -3.60 -13.64
N ALA A 161 15.44 -2.66 -13.48
CA ALA A 161 13.99 -2.90 -13.52
C ALA A 161 13.43 -2.58 -14.91
N GLU A 162 13.06 -3.62 -15.65
CA GLU A 162 12.54 -3.51 -17.03
C GLU A 162 11.08 -3.96 -17.14
N HIS A 163 10.33 -3.33 -18.05
CA HIS A 163 8.93 -3.64 -18.36
C HIS A 163 8.03 -3.67 -17.11
N VAL A 164 8.17 -2.66 -16.26
CA VAL A 164 7.57 -2.65 -14.92
C VAL A 164 6.10 -2.24 -14.98
N GLU A 165 5.23 -3.04 -14.37
CA GLU A 165 3.78 -2.78 -14.28
C GLU A 165 3.36 -2.32 -12.88
N LYS A 166 4.04 -2.82 -11.84
CA LYS A 166 3.77 -2.47 -10.42
C LYS A 166 5.07 -2.51 -9.63
N ILE A 167 5.17 -1.68 -8.60
CA ILE A 167 6.32 -1.64 -7.69
C ILE A 167 5.88 -1.79 -6.23
N ALA A 168 6.75 -2.33 -5.40
CA ALA A 168 6.63 -2.34 -3.95
C ALA A 168 8.01 -2.34 -3.30
N LEU A 169 8.05 -1.91 -2.04
CA LEU A 169 9.22 -2.01 -1.18
C LEU A 169 8.88 -2.86 0.04
N ASP A 170 9.82 -3.64 0.54
CA ASP A 170 9.71 -4.23 1.89
C ASP A 170 10.10 -3.24 2.99
N TRP A 171 10.30 -3.73 4.22
CA TRP A 171 10.70 -2.91 5.38
C TRP A 171 12.21 -2.62 5.44
N ASP A 172 13.01 -3.27 4.60
CA ASP A 172 14.44 -3.01 4.42
C ASP A 172 14.74 -2.23 3.13
N ASP A 173 13.69 -1.67 2.51
CA ASP A 173 13.76 -0.88 1.27
C ASP A 173 14.26 -1.68 0.04
N ASN A 174 14.13 -3.01 0.04
CA ASN A 174 14.35 -3.81 -1.16
C ASN A 174 13.24 -3.55 -2.18
N LEU A 175 13.63 -3.26 -3.43
CA LEU A 175 12.69 -2.98 -4.51
C LEU A 175 12.23 -4.25 -5.21
N TYR A 176 10.92 -4.46 -5.19
CA TYR A 176 10.25 -5.51 -5.93
C TYR A 176 9.36 -4.91 -7.01
N TYR A 177 9.16 -5.66 -8.08
CA TYR A 177 8.25 -5.25 -9.13
C TYR A 177 7.56 -6.43 -9.79
N ILE A 178 6.40 -6.16 -10.39
CA ILE A 178 5.75 -7.07 -11.35
C ILE A 178 6.12 -6.57 -12.73
N GLY A 179 6.74 -7.44 -13.52
CA GLY A 179 7.09 -7.17 -14.91
C GLY A 179 6.11 -7.82 -15.90
N ALA A 180 6.58 -8.04 -17.12
CA ALA A 180 5.83 -8.73 -18.17
C ALA A 180 5.27 -10.10 -17.72
N ASN A 181 4.11 -10.47 -18.27
CA ASN A 181 3.41 -11.73 -17.98
C ASN A 181 3.10 -11.95 -16.48
N ASN A 182 2.82 -10.88 -15.73
CA ASN A 182 2.50 -10.93 -14.30
C ASN A 182 3.63 -11.51 -13.43
N GLN A 183 4.87 -11.54 -13.92
CA GLN A 183 5.98 -12.17 -13.21
C GLN A 183 6.61 -11.20 -12.19
N PRO A 184 6.74 -11.60 -10.91
CA PRO A 184 7.46 -10.80 -9.93
C PRO A 184 8.99 -10.97 -10.01
N TYR A 185 9.67 -9.89 -9.69
CA TYR A 185 11.12 -9.76 -9.62
C TYR A 185 11.52 -8.96 -8.38
N VAL A 186 12.77 -9.14 -7.94
CA VAL A 186 13.45 -8.28 -6.97
C VAL A 186 14.69 -7.67 -7.62
N VAL A 187 14.92 -6.38 -7.38
CA VAL A 187 16.12 -5.68 -7.84
C VAL A 187 17.28 -6.01 -6.90
N ALA A 188 18.36 -6.54 -7.45
CA ALA A 188 19.62 -6.80 -6.76
C ALA A 188 20.77 -6.04 -7.42
N SER A 189 21.93 -5.97 -6.76
CA SER A 189 23.11 -5.25 -7.23
C SER A 189 23.72 -5.81 -8.52
N ASP A 190 23.46 -7.07 -8.82
CA ASP A 190 23.87 -7.78 -10.05
C ASP A 190 22.76 -7.85 -11.11
N GLY A 191 21.65 -7.12 -10.90
CA GLY A 191 20.49 -7.09 -11.79
C GLY A 191 19.20 -7.57 -11.13
N ALA A 192 18.08 -7.45 -11.84
CA ALA A 192 16.81 -7.98 -11.36
C ALA A 192 16.76 -9.50 -11.44
N LYS A 193 16.26 -10.12 -10.37
CA LYS A 193 16.10 -11.57 -10.24
C LYS A 193 14.64 -11.93 -10.19
N LYS A 194 14.25 -12.88 -11.04
CA LYS A 194 12.90 -13.46 -11.05
C LYS A 194 12.64 -14.18 -9.74
N ILE A 195 11.48 -13.95 -9.11
CA ILE A 195 11.10 -14.70 -7.91
C ILE A 195 10.70 -16.13 -8.30
N GLU A 196 11.28 -17.10 -7.61
CA GLU A 196 11.04 -18.53 -7.78
C GLU A 196 10.10 -19.09 -6.69
N GLY A 197 9.55 -20.29 -6.92
CA GLY A 197 8.63 -20.96 -5.99
C GLY A 197 7.15 -20.56 -6.12
N LEU A 198 6.80 -19.78 -7.14
CA LEU A 198 5.44 -19.31 -7.41
C LEU A 198 4.70 -20.20 -8.43
N PRO A 199 3.36 -20.22 -8.40
CA PRO A 199 2.55 -20.87 -9.44
C PRO A 199 2.85 -20.31 -10.83
N ALA A 200 2.77 -21.17 -11.84
CA ALA A 200 2.90 -20.75 -13.23
C ALA A 200 1.63 -20.03 -13.72
N ASN A 201 1.82 -18.96 -14.52
CA ASN A 201 0.76 -18.24 -15.24
C ASN A 201 -0.40 -17.71 -14.36
N PRO A 202 -0.11 -16.85 -13.37
CA PRO A 202 -1.17 -16.25 -12.56
C PRO A 202 -2.06 -15.34 -13.42
N THR A 203 -3.38 -15.42 -13.19
CA THR A 203 -4.36 -14.58 -13.90
C THR A 203 -4.36 -13.15 -13.35
N LEU A 204 -4.23 -13.02 -12.04
CA LEU A 204 -4.17 -11.74 -11.35
C LEU A 204 -2.99 -11.72 -10.38
N THR A 205 -2.20 -10.64 -10.44
CA THR A 205 -1.13 -10.40 -9.48
C THR A 205 -1.22 -9.02 -8.84
N LEU A 206 -0.94 -9.00 -7.53
CA LEU A 206 -0.74 -7.78 -6.76
C LEU A 206 0.55 -7.92 -5.96
N ILE A 207 1.20 -6.79 -5.76
CA ILE A 207 2.39 -6.70 -4.93
C ILE A 207 2.24 -5.51 -3.98
N SER A 208 2.64 -5.69 -2.73
CA SER A 208 2.63 -4.64 -1.73
C SER A 208 3.71 -4.86 -0.68
N ARG A 209 4.03 -3.80 0.06
CA ARG A 209 4.73 -3.93 1.34
C ARG A 209 3.93 -4.87 2.25
N PRO A 210 4.56 -5.78 3.03
CA PRO A 210 3.82 -6.68 3.90
C PRO A 210 3.49 -5.97 5.24
N PRO A 211 2.74 -6.59 6.16
CA PRO A 211 2.57 -6.05 7.50
C PRO A 211 3.91 -5.91 8.19
N ILE A 212 4.01 -4.96 9.12
CA ILE A 212 5.22 -4.69 9.89
C ILE A 212 5.82 -5.91 10.61
N LYS A 213 5.02 -6.97 10.81
CA LYS A 213 5.47 -8.22 11.42
C LYS A 213 6.42 -9.00 10.50
N ILE A 214 6.28 -8.84 9.19
CA ILE A 214 7.10 -9.50 8.17
C ILE A 214 8.17 -8.50 7.77
N LYS A 215 9.32 -8.55 8.46
CA LYS A 215 10.40 -7.58 8.25
C LYS A 215 11.07 -7.71 6.90
N HIS A 216 11.21 -8.93 6.42
CA HIS A 216 11.95 -9.25 5.20
C HIS A 216 10.98 -9.78 4.16
N GLY A 217 10.98 -9.17 2.97
CA GLY A 217 10.14 -9.61 1.86
C GLY A 217 8.92 -8.73 1.60
N ALA A 218 8.34 -8.89 0.42
CA ALA A 218 7.10 -8.23 0.01
C ALA A 218 5.93 -9.22 0.00
N TRP A 219 4.71 -8.70 0.13
CA TRP A 219 3.51 -9.49 -0.10
C TRP A 219 3.24 -9.58 -1.60
N PHE A 220 3.01 -10.81 -2.06
CA PHE A 220 2.64 -11.10 -3.43
C PHE A 220 1.34 -11.91 -3.45
N MET A 221 0.34 -11.38 -4.14
CA MET A 221 -0.93 -12.05 -4.36
C MET A 221 -0.87 -12.77 -5.70
N SER A 222 -0.95 -14.10 -5.70
CA SER A 222 -1.16 -14.88 -6.92
C SER A 222 -2.59 -15.40 -6.92
N ASP A 223 -3.45 -14.80 -7.76
CA ASP A 223 -4.89 -15.06 -7.79
C ASP A 223 -5.56 -14.90 -6.40
N LYS A 224 -5.72 -16.00 -5.66
CA LYS A 224 -6.31 -16.04 -4.31
C LYS A 224 -5.36 -16.52 -3.20
N GLN A 225 -4.13 -16.91 -3.54
CA GLN A 225 -3.13 -17.36 -2.58
C GLN A 225 -2.05 -16.28 -2.33
N PRO A 226 -1.92 -15.74 -1.10
CA PRO A 226 -0.83 -14.83 -0.78
C PRO A 226 0.49 -15.59 -0.59
N TYR A 227 1.58 -14.93 -0.93
CA TYR A 227 2.96 -15.38 -0.77
C TYR A 227 3.80 -14.27 -0.15
N ILE A 228 4.83 -14.65 0.59
CA ILE A 228 5.95 -13.76 0.89
C ILE A 228 7.01 -14.01 -0.16
N ILE A 229 7.50 -12.93 -0.77
CA ILE A 229 8.62 -12.97 -1.73
C ILE A 229 9.81 -12.27 -1.11
N TYR A 230 11.02 -12.79 -1.30
CA TYR A 230 12.20 -12.39 -0.52
C TYR A 230 13.30 -11.77 -1.38
N PRO A 231 14.26 -11.04 -0.76
CA PRO A 231 15.39 -10.43 -1.47
C PRO A 231 16.33 -11.45 -2.15
N ASN A 232 16.37 -12.68 -1.65
CA ASN A 232 17.12 -13.79 -2.25
C ASN A 232 16.39 -14.45 -3.44
N ALA A 233 15.32 -13.84 -3.92
CA ALA A 233 14.48 -14.31 -5.01
C ALA A 233 13.72 -15.64 -4.76
N SER A 234 13.56 -16.05 -3.50
CA SER A 234 12.64 -17.15 -3.15
C SER A 234 11.26 -16.64 -2.75
N SER A 235 10.30 -17.56 -2.62
CA SER A 235 8.97 -17.29 -2.08
C SER A 235 8.48 -18.41 -1.16
N GLU A 236 7.53 -18.09 -0.30
CA GLU A 236 6.79 -19.07 0.49
C GLU A 236 5.29 -18.71 0.52
N PRO A 237 4.38 -19.71 0.53
CA PRO A 237 2.96 -19.43 0.69
C PRO A 237 2.68 -18.87 2.08
N TYR A 238 1.91 -17.78 2.15
CA TYR A 238 1.45 -17.23 3.42
C TYR A 238 0.14 -17.91 3.83
N VAL A 239 0.09 -18.41 5.05
CA VAL A 239 -1.10 -19.06 5.63
C VAL A 239 -1.56 -18.23 6.83
N PHE A 240 -2.76 -17.66 6.72
CA PHE A 240 -3.39 -16.96 7.83
C PHE A 240 -3.67 -17.94 8.97
N ASN A 241 -3.32 -17.56 10.20
CA ASN A 241 -3.89 -18.22 11.36
C ASN A 241 -5.36 -17.79 11.58
N ASP A 242 -6.08 -18.48 12.46
CA ASP A 242 -7.51 -18.24 12.68
C ASP A 242 -7.83 -16.79 13.07
N GLN A 243 -6.98 -16.17 13.89
CA GLN A 243 -7.15 -14.79 14.31
C GLN A 243 -6.93 -13.82 13.14
N GLU A 244 -5.87 -14.02 12.37
CA GLU A 244 -5.57 -13.18 11.20
C GLU A 244 -6.65 -13.31 10.12
N LYS A 245 -7.20 -14.51 9.95
CA LYS A 245 -8.31 -14.76 9.04
C LYS A 245 -9.56 -13.99 9.49
N LEU A 246 -9.89 -14.04 10.78
CA LEU A 246 -11.03 -13.30 11.33
C LEU A 246 -10.87 -11.78 11.13
N GLU A 247 -9.68 -11.25 11.41
CA GLU A 247 -9.36 -9.84 11.22
C GLU A 247 -9.42 -9.43 9.74
N TYR A 248 -8.92 -10.29 8.84
CA TYR A 248 -8.98 -10.08 7.40
C TYR A 248 -10.43 -10.02 6.92
N GLU A 249 -11.26 -10.99 7.32
CA GLU A 249 -12.68 -11.02 6.95
C GLU A 249 -13.46 -9.83 7.49
N LYS A 250 -13.18 -9.40 8.72
CA LYS A 250 -13.75 -8.16 9.28
C LYS A 250 -13.39 -6.96 8.42
N ARG A 251 -12.13 -6.85 8.02
CA ARG A 251 -11.65 -5.73 7.20
C ARG A 251 -12.29 -5.71 5.82
N ILE A 252 -12.47 -6.87 5.19
CA ILE A 252 -13.18 -6.96 3.90
C ILE A 252 -14.60 -6.40 4.03
N ARG A 253 -15.33 -6.76 5.08
CA ARG A 253 -16.68 -6.20 5.34
C ARG A 253 -16.66 -4.69 5.55
N ASP A 254 -15.69 -4.17 6.31
CA ASP A 254 -15.55 -2.72 6.51
C ASP A 254 -15.28 -2.00 5.18
N LEU A 255 -14.41 -2.55 4.34
CA LEU A 255 -14.11 -2.02 3.01
C LEU A 255 -15.32 -2.05 2.07
N GLU A 256 -16.17 -3.09 2.14
CA GLU A 256 -17.42 -3.15 1.38
C GLU A 256 -18.37 -2.00 1.76
N VAL A 257 -18.47 -1.67 3.05
CA VAL A 257 -19.27 -0.53 3.53
C VAL A 257 -18.70 0.79 3.02
N ILE A 258 -17.39 1.00 3.14
CA ILE A 258 -16.71 2.21 2.65
C ILE A 258 -16.89 2.34 1.13
N PHE A 259 -16.75 1.24 0.39
CA PHE A 259 -16.96 1.19 -1.06
C PHE A 259 -18.40 1.53 -1.45
N LEU A 260 -19.40 1.02 -0.72
CA LEU A 260 -20.79 1.38 -0.94
C LEU A 260 -21.03 2.88 -0.70
N GLN A 261 -20.47 3.44 0.37
CA GLN A 261 -20.54 4.88 0.65
C GLN A 261 -19.87 5.71 -0.45
N PHE A 262 -18.73 5.25 -0.97
CA PHE A 262 -18.03 5.85 -2.09
C PHE A 262 -18.89 5.93 -3.34
N ARG A 263 -19.48 4.79 -3.75
CA ARG A 263 -20.34 4.73 -4.94
C ARG A 263 -21.56 5.63 -4.82
N ASN A 264 -22.26 5.60 -3.69
CA ASN A 264 -23.45 6.42 -3.44
C ASN A 264 -23.18 7.94 -3.56
N GLN A 265 -21.95 8.37 -3.30
CA GLN A 265 -21.55 9.79 -3.36
C GLN A 265 -20.95 10.19 -4.71
N THR A 266 -20.52 9.24 -5.55
CA THR A 266 -19.76 9.53 -6.79
C THR A 266 -20.44 9.06 -8.08
N GLU A 267 -21.46 8.20 -8.02
CA GLU A 267 -22.16 7.65 -9.20
C GLU A 267 -23.53 8.30 -9.47
N LYS A 268 -23.74 9.57 -9.08
CA LYS A 268 -24.95 10.33 -9.41
C LYS A 268 -24.95 10.85 -10.84
#